data_AF-J2X3S0-F1
#
_entry.id   AF-J2X3S0-F1
#
_cell.length_a   1.000
_cell.length_b   1.000
_cell.length_c   1.000
_cell.angle_alpha   90.00
_cell.angle_beta   90.00
_cell.angle_gamma   90.00
#
_symmetry.space_group_name_H-M   'P 1'
#
loop_
_entity.id
_entity.type
_entity.pdbx_description
1 polymer ?
#
loop_
_entity_poly.entity_id
_entity_poly.type
_entity_poly.pdbx_seq_one_letter_code
_entity_poly.pdbx_strand_id
1 'polypeptide(L)'
;MRIEQVIFPTGDRLPILLDDQDLPVPEACDWMLSRRQRAFATQSRNMQELLVVHDWARVRRIDLYERLRSGRQFTEAEITSLVERLRRPSSASVVVKLAVSPGTANKRISTASKHMAWYFDELIADPGTSEIQRKRLSDMKDKLVRMLLDSMQSPEGNRSYHKHLTLDQAQFLQDALDPEGTVLFGRDSRGRLRNFLMVCLLVFLGLRTGELLSLRIQDIKFGAITSIHVVRRGMSPVDQRRSPPRVKRLGRTRTTQLYDRRSDGVSLDEVERIRL
;
A
#
# COMPACT_ATOMS: atom_id res chain seq x y z
N MET A 1 -10.26 -14.15 13.37
CA MET A 1 -10.23 -12.82 12.72
C MET A 1 -9.38 -12.84 11.47
N ARG A 2 -9.93 -12.38 10.35
CA ARG A 2 -9.26 -12.32 9.03
C ARG A 2 -9.80 -11.16 8.20
N ILE A 3 -9.08 -10.80 7.15
CA ILE A 3 -9.57 -9.80 6.18
C ILE A 3 -9.95 -10.50 4.90
N GLU A 4 -11.19 -10.32 4.50
CA GLU A 4 -11.70 -10.77 3.21
C GLU A 4 -11.92 -9.59 2.27
N GLN A 5 -11.87 -9.89 0.97
CA GLN A 5 -12.12 -8.91 -0.08
C GLN A 5 -13.43 -9.25 -0.76
N VAL A 6 -14.40 -8.34 -0.66
CA VAL A 6 -15.64 -8.43 -1.44
C VAL A 6 -15.42 -7.73 -2.78
N ILE A 7 -15.86 -8.39 -3.86
CA ILE A 7 -15.82 -7.86 -5.22
C ILE A 7 -17.26 -7.58 -5.66
N PHE A 8 -17.56 -6.34 -6.00
CA PHE A 8 -18.87 -5.93 -6.50
C PHE A 8 -19.01 -6.19 -8.01
N PRO A 9 -20.24 -6.27 -8.54
CA PRO A 9 -20.46 -6.41 -9.99
C PRO A 9 -19.81 -5.30 -10.83
N THR A 10 -19.65 -4.09 -10.26
CA THR A 10 -18.94 -2.97 -10.91
C THR A 10 -17.44 -3.21 -11.07
N GLY A 11 -16.89 -4.26 -10.44
CA GLY A 11 -15.45 -4.51 -10.30
C GLY A 11 -14.84 -3.84 -9.07
N ASP A 12 -15.60 -3.01 -8.35
CA ASP A 12 -15.14 -2.40 -7.11
C ASP A 12 -14.82 -3.45 -6.05
N ARG A 13 -13.86 -3.12 -5.19
CA ARG A 13 -13.36 -4.01 -4.16
C ARG A 13 -13.41 -3.34 -2.81
N LEU A 14 -13.83 -4.08 -1.80
CA LEU A 14 -13.90 -3.60 -0.42
C LEU A 14 -13.25 -4.63 0.51
N PRO A 15 -12.27 -4.22 1.35
CA PRO A 15 -11.73 -5.08 2.38
C PRO A 15 -12.67 -5.04 3.61
N ILE A 16 -13.08 -6.22 4.09
CA ILE A 16 -13.92 -6.39 5.27
C ILE A 16 -13.11 -7.14 6.32
N LEU A 17 -13.16 -6.66 7.56
CA LEU A 17 -12.56 -7.35 8.71
C LEU A 17 -13.62 -8.27 9.30
N LEU A 18 -13.34 -9.55 9.32
CA LEU A 18 -14.19 -10.57 9.91
C LEU A 18 -13.61 -11.02 11.26
N ASP A 19 -14.49 -11.33 12.20
CA ASP A 19 -14.14 -11.87 13.51
C ASP A 19 -13.79 -13.37 13.44
N ASP A 20 -14.02 -14.14 14.50
CA ASP A 20 -13.83 -15.59 14.53
C ASP A 20 -15.10 -16.39 14.17
N GLN A 21 -16.27 -15.74 14.15
CA GLN A 21 -17.54 -16.28 13.69
C GLN A 21 -17.81 -15.94 12.21
N ASP A 22 -16.79 -15.45 11.50
CA ASP A 22 -16.89 -14.93 10.13
C ASP A 22 -17.90 -13.76 9.98
N LEU A 23 -18.19 -13.04 11.06
CA LEU A 23 -19.04 -11.86 11.05
C LEU A 23 -18.21 -10.59 10.87
N PRO A 24 -18.73 -9.58 10.13
CA PRO A 24 -18.06 -8.29 10.01
C PRO A 24 -17.91 -7.61 11.37
N VAL A 25 -16.70 -7.13 11.68
CA VAL A 25 -16.45 -6.27 12.84
C VAL A 25 -17.06 -4.89 12.54
N PRO A 26 -18.20 -4.51 13.17
CA PRO A 26 -19.01 -3.39 12.70
C PRO A 26 -18.26 -2.06 12.67
N GLU A 27 -17.62 -1.69 13.78
CA GLU A 27 -16.91 -0.41 13.93
C GLU A 27 -15.70 -0.28 13.00
N ALA A 28 -15.04 -1.39 12.66
CA ALA A 28 -13.95 -1.39 11.70
C ALA A 28 -14.48 -1.22 10.26
N CYS A 29 -15.60 -1.88 9.95
CA CYS A 29 -16.23 -1.83 8.64
C CYS A 29 -16.89 -0.47 8.39
N ASP A 30 -17.57 0.13 9.37
CA ASP A 30 -18.19 1.45 9.26
C ASP A 30 -17.15 2.56 9.08
N TRP A 31 -16.07 2.51 9.87
CA TRP A 31 -14.93 3.40 9.67
C TRP A 31 -14.32 3.26 8.28
N MET A 32 -14.39 2.06 7.71
CA MET A 32 -13.92 1.83 6.36
C MET A 32 -14.88 2.38 5.30
N LEU A 33 -16.18 2.21 5.48
CA LEU A 33 -17.22 2.73 4.60
C LEU A 33 -17.21 4.26 4.53
N SER A 34 -17.00 4.96 5.65
CA SER A 34 -16.79 6.43 5.66
C SER A 34 -15.55 6.90 4.88
N ARG A 35 -14.69 5.96 4.46
CA ARG A 35 -13.46 6.19 3.68
C ARG A 35 -13.47 5.45 2.34
N ARG A 36 -14.65 5.12 1.81
CA ARG A 36 -14.82 4.39 0.54
C ARG A 36 -14.17 5.08 -0.67
N GLN A 37 -14.04 6.40 -0.64
CA GLN A 37 -13.36 7.24 -1.63
C GLN A 37 -11.83 7.05 -1.68
N ARG A 38 -11.23 6.45 -0.64
CA ARG A 38 -9.78 6.18 -0.61
C ARG A 38 -9.41 5.05 -1.57
N ALA A 39 -8.14 4.98 -1.94
CA ALA A 39 -7.67 3.87 -2.76
C ALA A 39 -7.81 2.54 -1.99
N PHE A 40 -8.35 1.50 -2.62
CA PHE A 40 -8.36 0.12 -2.12
C PHE A 40 -7.06 -0.30 -1.41
N ALA A 41 -5.87 -0.05 -1.97
CA ALA A 41 -4.61 -0.39 -1.30
C ALA A 41 -4.43 0.31 0.07
N THR A 42 -4.90 1.55 0.19
CA THR A 42 -4.94 2.27 1.48
C THR A 42 -5.97 1.66 2.42
N GLN A 43 -7.16 1.32 1.91
CA GLN A 43 -8.22 0.65 2.67
C GLN A 43 -7.74 -0.71 3.20
N SER A 44 -7.20 -1.58 2.36
CA SER A 44 -6.68 -2.89 2.75
C SER A 44 -5.56 -2.76 3.77
N ARG A 45 -4.65 -1.79 3.60
CA ARG A 45 -3.60 -1.50 4.59
C ARG A 45 -4.21 -1.08 5.92
N ASN A 46 -5.16 -0.15 5.92
CA ASN A 46 -5.82 0.31 7.12
C ASN A 46 -6.51 -0.85 7.85
N MET A 47 -7.22 -1.72 7.12
CA MET A 47 -7.85 -2.91 7.70
C MET A 47 -6.82 -3.88 8.30
N GLN A 48 -5.69 -4.09 7.64
CA GLN A 48 -4.59 -4.91 8.19
C GLN A 48 -4.01 -4.31 9.47
N GLU A 49 -3.94 -2.98 9.55
CA GLU A 49 -3.49 -2.27 10.75
C GLU A 49 -4.53 -2.40 11.89
N LEU A 50 -5.83 -2.35 11.58
CA LEU A 50 -6.91 -2.60 12.55
C LEU A 50 -6.98 -4.05 13.01
N LEU A 51 -6.72 -5.03 12.14
CA LEU A 51 -6.66 -6.45 12.53
C LEU A 51 -5.67 -6.65 13.68
N VAL A 52 -4.53 -5.92 13.68
CA VAL A 52 -3.55 -5.98 14.77
C VAL A 52 -4.12 -5.41 16.09
N VAL A 53 -4.94 -4.36 16.01
CA VAL A 53 -5.62 -3.77 17.18
C VAL A 53 -6.64 -4.74 17.76
N HIS A 54 -7.49 -5.34 16.93
CA HIS A 54 -8.48 -6.30 17.41
C HIS A 54 -7.84 -7.60 17.91
N ASP A 55 -6.76 -8.06 17.27
CA ASP A 55 -5.98 -9.19 17.77
C ASP A 55 -5.36 -8.90 19.15
N TRP A 56 -4.82 -7.69 19.36
CA TRP A 56 -4.35 -7.25 20.66
C TRP A 56 -5.46 -7.29 21.72
N ALA A 57 -6.61 -6.69 21.41
CA ALA A 57 -7.75 -6.62 22.33
C ALA A 57 -8.23 -8.03 22.72
N ARG A 58 -8.34 -8.92 21.74
CA ARG A 58 -8.69 -10.33 21.92
C ARG A 58 -7.72 -11.05 22.85
N VAL A 59 -6.40 -10.95 22.60
CA VAL A 59 -5.37 -11.60 23.43
C VAL A 59 -5.41 -11.09 24.87
N ARG A 60 -5.70 -9.81 25.07
CA ARG A 60 -5.85 -9.16 26.38
C ARG A 60 -7.23 -9.38 27.01
N ARG A 61 -8.16 -10.05 26.32
CA ARG A 61 -9.56 -10.23 26.73
C ARG A 61 -10.25 -8.89 27.03
N ILE A 62 -9.93 -7.88 26.23
CA ILE A 62 -10.58 -6.56 26.29
C ILE A 62 -11.66 -6.56 25.21
N ASP A 63 -12.91 -6.42 25.65
CA ASP A 63 -13.98 -6.03 24.73
C ASP A 63 -13.77 -4.56 24.38
N LEU A 64 -13.23 -4.33 23.18
CA LEU A 64 -12.88 -2.99 22.73
C LEU A 64 -14.12 -2.12 22.53
N TYR A 65 -15.21 -2.71 22.03
CA TYR A 65 -16.47 -2.02 21.78
C TYR A 65 -17.09 -1.54 23.10
N GLU A 66 -17.28 -2.45 24.04
CA GLU A 66 -17.86 -2.12 25.35
C GLU A 66 -16.95 -1.17 26.14
N ARG A 67 -15.63 -1.30 26.01
CA ARG A 67 -14.68 -0.38 26.66
C ARG A 67 -14.84 1.05 26.16
N LEU A 68 -14.91 1.23 24.84
CA LEU A 68 -15.06 2.55 24.23
C LEU A 68 -16.46 3.13 24.51
N ARG A 69 -17.52 2.31 24.40
CA ARG A 69 -18.91 2.72 24.65
C ARG A 69 -19.17 3.13 26.10
N SER A 70 -18.65 2.36 27.06
CA SER A 70 -18.82 2.65 28.49
C SER A 70 -18.01 3.85 28.97
N GLY A 71 -17.04 4.33 28.18
CA GLY A 71 -16.12 5.39 28.59
C GLY A 71 -15.17 4.99 29.72
N ARG A 72 -14.98 3.67 29.96
CA ARG A 72 -14.01 3.18 30.94
C ARG A 72 -12.60 3.43 30.43
N GLN A 73 -11.83 4.19 31.20
CA GLN A 73 -10.48 4.59 30.83
C GLN A 73 -9.56 3.38 30.55
N PHE A 74 -8.68 3.53 29.56
CA PHE A 74 -7.54 2.63 29.41
C PHE A 74 -6.47 2.99 30.44
N THR A 75 -5.88 1.96 31.02
CA THR A 75 -4.68 2.10 31.83
C THR A 75 -3.47 2.39 30.95
N GLU A 76 -2.43 2.98 31.53
CA GLU A 76 -1.18 3.22 30.80
C GLU A 76 -0.53 1.92 30.34
N ALA A 77 -0.56 0.86 31.17
CA ALA A 77 -0.07 -0.46 30.82
C ALA A 77 -0.81 -1.08 29.63
N GLU A 78 -2.14 -0.87 29.52
CA GLU A 78 -2.91 -1.32 28.35
C GLU A 78 -2.45 -0.58 27.09
N ILE A 79 -2.33 0.75 27.13
CA ILE A 79 -1.91 1.55 25.96
C ILE A 79 -0.49 1.20 25.54
N THR A 80 0.45 1.09 26.49
CA THR A 80 1.83 0.67 26.22
C THR A 80 1.86 -0.70 25.55
N SER A 81 1.05 -1.65 26.02
CA SER A 81 0.96 -2.98 25.40
C SER A 81 0.37 -2.97 23.99
N LEU A 82 -0.57 -2.08 23.70
CA LEU A 82 -1.11 -1.89 22.35
C LEU A 82 -0.01 -1.37 21.42
N VAL A 83 0.72 -0.35 21.86
CA VAL A 83 1.85 0.22 21.11
C VAL A 83 2.90 -0.86 20.81
N GLU A 84 3.25 -1.68 21.79
CA GLU A 84 4.16 -2.81 21.59
C GLU A 84 3.63 -3.80 20.55
N ARG A 85 2.34 -4.18 20.61
CA ARG A 85 1.75 -5.07 19.61
C ARG A 85 1.80 -4.47 18.21
N LEU A 86 1.52 -3.17 18.07
CA LEU A 86 1.57 -2.46 16.79
C LEU A 86 2.99 -2.41 16.19
N ARG A 87 4.02 -2.41 17.05
CA ARG A 87 5.44 -2.48 16.65
C ARG A 87 5.89 -3.89 16.25
N ARG A 88 5.18 -4.95 16.63
CA ARG A 88 5.52 -6.34 16.27
C ARG A 88 5.00 -6.70 14.87
N PRO A 89 5.73 -7.51 14.08
CA PRO A 89 5.21 -8.00 12.81
C PRO A 89 3.94 -8.83 13.00
N SER A 90 3.07 -8.83 11.99
CA SER A 90 1.80 -9.58 12.02
C SER A 90 1.96 -11.04 11.56
N SER A 91 3.10 -11.39 10.96
CA SER A 91 3.38 -12.69 10.38
C SER A 91 4.74 -13.21 10.86
N ALA A 92 4.82 -14.50 11.22
CA ALA A 92 6.08 -15.20 11.34
C ALA A 92 6.73 -15.31 9.96
N SER A 93 7.58 -14.35 9.58
CA SER A 93 8.50 -14.57 8.47
C SER A 93 9.53 -15.62 8.86
N VAL A 94 10.06 -16.36 7.86
CA VAL A 94 11.17 -17.33 8.02
C VAL A 94 12.33 -16.75 8.84
N VAL A 95 12.53 -15.43 8.76
CA VAL A 95 13.39 -14.66 9.65
C VAL A 95 12.53 -14.02 10.74
N VAL A 96 12.76 -14.34 12.01
CA VAL A 96 12.04 -13.72 13.15
C VAL A 96 12.47 -12.26 13.29
N LYS A 97 11.76 -11.34 12.64
CA LYS A 97 11.94 -9.92 12.90
C LYS A 97 11.30 -9.58 14.25
N LEU A 98 12.07 -9.01 15.16
CA LEU A 98 11.56 -8.62 16.49
C LEU A 98 10.60 -7.42 16.41
N ALA A 99 10.81 -6.52 15.45
CA ALA A 99 10.00 -5.31 15.25
C ALA A 99 9.85 -4.94 13.76
N VAL A 100 8.76 -4.22 13.44
CA VAL A 100 8.58 -3.56 12.13
C VAL A 100 9.39 -2.26 12.07
N SER A 101 9.60 -1.72 10.86
CA SER A 101 10.28 -0.43 10.72
C SER A 101 9.52 0.70 11.43
N PRO A 102 10.20 1.73 11.98
CA PRO A 102 9.54 2.85 12.65
C PRO A 102 8.44 3.50 11.80
N GLY A 103 8.69 3.70 10.50
CA GLY A 103 7.68 4.21 9.58
C GLY A 103 6.44 3.32 9.40
N THR A 104 6.57 2.00 9.58
CA THR A 104 5.43 1.07 9.57
C THR A 104 4.70 1.06 10.91
N ALA A 105 5.43 1.08 12.02
CA ALA A 105 4.86 1.20 13.36
C ALA A 105 4.05 2.49 13.50
N ASN A 106 4.62 3.63 13.08
CA ASN A 106 3.95 4.93 13.08
C ASN A 106 2.66 4.95 12.25
N LYS A 107 2.66 4.28 11.10
CA LYS A 107 1.45 4.13 10.28
C LYS A 107 0.36 3.35 11.00
N ARG A 108 0.73 2.23 11.64
CA ARG A 108 -0.17 1.41 12.46
C ARG A 108 -0.75 2.20 13.63
N ILE A 109 0.10 2.90 14.38
CA ILE A 109 -0.28 3.78 15.50
C ILE A 109 -1.23 4.88 15.01
N SER A 110 -0.90 5.55 13.90
CA SER A 110 -1.75 6.61 13.33
C SER A 110 -3.12 6.06 12.89
N THR A 111 -3.17 4.87 12.30
CA THR A 111 -4.44 4.24 11.91
C THR A 111 -5.27 3.84 13.11
N ALA A 112 -4.68 3.21 14.12
CA ALA A 112 -5.35 2.84 15.37
C ALA A 112 -5.94 4.09 16.07
N SER A 113 -5.13 5.14 16.21
CA SER A 113 -5.55 6.42 16.79
C SER A 113 -6.72 7.04 16.03
N LYS A 114 -6.67 7.10 14.69
CA LYS A 114 -7.74 7.66 13.86
C LYS A 114 -9.04 6.83 13.86
N HIS A 115 -8.93 5.52 14.01
CA HIS A 115 -10.09 4.63 14.12
C HIS A 115 -10.80 4.82 15.45
N MET A 116 -10.05 4.71 16.55
CA MET A 116 -10.60 4.90 17.89
C MET A 116 -11.16 6.32 18.08
N ALA A 117 -10.46 7.35 17.59
CA ALA A 117 -10.94 8.73 17.64
C ALA A 117 -12.27 8.92 16.90
N TRP A 118 -12.39 8.35 15.69
CA TRP A 118 -13.65 8.40 14.95
C TRP A 118 -14.78 7.70 15.70
N TYR A 119 -14.50 6.54 16.30
CA TYR A 119 -15.52 5.81 17.04
C TYR A 119 -16.01 6.60 18.27
N PHE A 120 -15.11 7.29 18.99
CA PHE A 120 -15.52 8.23 20.04
C PHE A 120 -16.38 9.38 19.50
N ASP A 121 -16.04 9.92 18.33
CA ASP A 121 -16.81 11.01 17.72
C ASP A 121 -18.25 10.57 17.39
N GLU A 122 -18.43 9.34 16.87
CA GLU A 122 -19.77 8.78 16.62
C GLU A 122 -20.56 8.60 17.93
N LEU A 123 -19.92 8.09 19.00
CA LEU A 123 -20.57 7.92 20.30
C LEU A 123 -20.94 9.26 20.97
N ILE A 124 -20.12 10.29 20.78
CA ILE A 124 -20.39 11.64 21.31
C ILE A 124 -21.55 12.29 20.54
N ALA A 125 -21.61 12.07 19.23
CA ALA A 125 -22.65 12.60 18.36
C ALA A 125 -24.03 11.95 18.58
N ASP A 126 -24.08 10.76 19.17
CA ASP A 126 -25.32 10.07 19.49
C ASP A 126 -26.22 10.95 20.41
N PRO A 127 -27.48 11.24 20.02
CA PRO A 127 -28.45 11.94 20.84
C PRO A 127 -28.74 11.26 22.18
N GLY A 128 -28.59 9.94 22.27
CA GLY A 128 -28.78 9.15 23.48
C GLY A 128 -27.68 9.33 24.54
N THR A 129 -26.55 9.92 24.16
CA THR A 129 -25.40 10.10 25.06
C THR A 129 -25.60 11.31 25.96
N SER A 130 -25.68 11.08 27.28
CA SER A 130 -25.80 12.15 28.28
C SER A 130 -24.58 13.08 28.28
N GLU A 131 -24.75 14.33 28.74
CA GLU A 131 -23.66 15.32 28.79
C GLU A 131 -22.46 14.85 29.63
N ILE A 132 -22.72 14.16 30.75
CA ILE A 132 -21.68 13.57 31.60
C ILE A 132 -20.90 12.50 30.83
N GLN A 133 -21.60 11.67 30.05
CA GLN A 133 -20.98 10.64 29.24
C GLN A 133 -20.19 11.23 28.07
N ARG A 134 -20.71 12.27 27.40
CA ARG A 134 -19.98 13.01 26.35
C ARG A 134 -18.65 13.55 26.86
N LYS A 135 -18.65 14.18 28.04
CA LYS A 135 -17.42 14.67 28.68
C LYS A 135 -16.44 13.54 28.96
N ARG A 136 -16.90 12.43 29.54
CA ARG A 136 -16.04 11.25 29.81
C ARG A 136 -15.43 10.67 28.53
N LEU A 137 -16.22 10.55 27.46
CA LEU A 137 -15.76 10.07 26.15
C LEU A 137 -14.74 11.03 25.54
N SER A 138 -14.96 12.34 25.63
CA SER A 138 -14.02 13.36 25.15
C SER A 138 -12.68 13.29 25.90
N ASP A 139 -12.71 13.24 27.24
CA ASP A 139 -11.50 13.16 28.06
C ASP A 139 -10.71 11.87 27.76
N MET A 140 -11.42 10.75 27.57
CA MET A 140 -10.83 9.47 27.20
C MET A 140 -10.21 9.50 25.79
N LYS A 141 -10.92 10.07 24.82
CA LYS A 141 -10.45 10.27 23.45
C LYS A 141 -9.15 11.05 23.45
N ASP A 142 -9.12 12.21 24.11
CA ASP A 142 -7.96 13.09 24.13
C ASP A 142 -6.76 12.43 24.79
N LYS A 143 -6.97 11.73 25.91
CA LYS A 143 -5.91 10.98 26.59
C LYS A 143 -5.36 9.86 25.68
N LEU A 144 -6.23 9.05 25.10
CA LEU A 144 -5.82 7.92 24.25
C LEU A 144 -5.08 8.38 23.00
N VAL A 145 -5.62 9.39 22.30
CA VAL A 145 -5.02 9.93 21.09
C VAL A 145 -3.65 10.51 21.39
N ARG A 146 -3.53 11.31 22.45
CA ARG A 146 -2.26 11.88 22.90
C ARG A 146 -1.22 10.79 23.16
N MET A 147 -1.54 9.81 24.01
CA MET A 147 -0.60 8.73 24.34
C MET A 147 -0.17 7.90 23.13
N LEU A 148 -1.09 7.62 22.20
CA LEU A 148 -0.74 6.92 20.97
C LEU A 148 0.19 7.77 20.09
N LEU A 149 -0.11 9.05 19.88
CA LEU A 149 0.71 9.92 19.04
C LEU A 149 2.09 10.19 19.66
N ASP A 150 2.18 10.36 20.98
CA ASP A 150 3.46 10.53 21.69
C ASP A 150 4.34 9.27 21.61
N SER A 151 3.73 8.11 21.40
CA SER A 151 4.47 6.85 21.19
C SER A 151 5.06 6.69 19.78
N MET A 152 4.75 7.61 18.85
CA MET A 152 5.32 7.60 17.51
C MET A 152 6.80 7.95 17.59
N GLN A 153 7.61 7.20 16.85
CA GLN A 153 9.05 7.42 16.81
C GLN A 153 9.37 8.36 15.65
N SER A 154 10.30 9.29 15.83
CA SER A 154 10.90 9.94 14.67
C SER A 154 11.42 8.85 13.73
N PRO A 155 11.27 8.99 12.41
CA PRO A 155 11.98 8.14 11.46
C PRO A 155 13.47 8.51 11.49
N GLU A 156 14.11 8.37 12.66
CA GLU A 156 15.55 8.44 12.82
C GLU A 156 16.11 7.10 12.38
N GLY A 157 17.06 7.16 11.44
CA GLY A 157 17.70 5.98 10.86
C GLY A 157 17.23 5.71 9.45
N ASN A 158 18.12 6.03 8.51
CA ASN A 158 18.05 5.76 7.08
C ASN A 158 16.96 6.56 6.34
N ARG A 159 17.32 7.79 5.96
CA ARG A 159 17.03 8.20 4.57
C ARG A 159 17.48 7.03 3.71
N SER A 160 16.52 6.28 3.18
CA SER A 160 16.80 5.26 2.17
C SER A 160 17.34 6.05 0.99
N TYR A 161 18.67 6.23 0.94
CA TYR A 161 19.34 6.59 -0.29
C TYR A 161 18.92 5.50 -1.26
N HIS A 162 18.02 5.85 -2.18
CA HIS A 162 17.72 4.99 -3.30
C HIS A 162 19.06 4.80 -4.00
N LYS A 163 19.70 3.65 -3.77
CA LYS A 163 20.93 3.31 -4.48
C LYS A 163 20.57 3.33 -5.96
N HIS A 164 21.14 4.28 -6.68
CA HIS A 164 21.11 4.27 -8.13
C HIS A 164 21.96 3.08 -8.58
N LEU A 165 21.61 2.51 -9.74
CA LEU A 165 22.47 1.50 -10.34
C LEU A 165 23.81 2.17 -10.68
N THR A 166 24.92 1.51 -10.36
CA THR A 166 26.20 1.88 -10.95
C THR A 166 26.19 1.50 -12.43
N LEU A 167 27.13 2.07 -13.19
CA LEU A 167 27.28 1.74 -14.62
C LEU A 167 27.42 0.22 -14.83
N ASP A 168 28.29 -0.43 -14.05
CA ASP A 168 28.51 -1.87 -14.13
C ASP A 168 27.24 -2.68 -13.81
N GLN A 169 26.43 -2.22 -12.85
CA GLN A 169 25.16 -2.88 -12.51
C GLN A 169 24.11 -2.68 -13.61
N ALA A 170 24.10 -1.52 -14.26
CA ALA A 170 23.21 -1.25 -15.38
C ALA A 170 23.61 -2.09 -16.60
N GLN A 171 24.91 -2.21 -16.89
CA GLN A 171 25.43 -3.07 -17.95
C GLN A 171 25.11 -4.54 -17.68
N PHE A 172 25.37 -5.03 -16.46
CA PHE A 172 25.00 -6.38 -16.07
C PHE A 172 23.50 -6.64 -16.21
N LEU A 173 22.66 -5.68 -15.82
CA LEU A 173 21.21 -5.78 -15.98
C LEU A 173 20.82 -5.85 -17.46
N GLN A 174 21.48 -5.11 -18.33
CA GLN A 174 21.25 -5.16 -19.77
C GLN A 174 21.62 -6.54 -20.33
N ASP A 175 22.80 -7.06 -19.97
CA ASP A 175 23.29 -8.35 -20.45
C ASP A 175 22.43 -9.52 -19.94
N ALA A 176 21.99 -9.46 -18.68
CA ALA A 176 21.14 -10.48 -18.06
C ALA A 176 19.68 -10.47 -18.56
N LEU A 177 19.24 -9.37 -19.18
CA LEU A 177 17.90 -9.25 -19.73
C LEU A 177 17.85 -9.48 -21.24
N ASP A 178 19.00 -9.65 -21.91
CA ASP A 178 19.04 -10.03 -23.31
C ASP A 178 18.33 -11.39 -23.50
N PRO A 179 17.19 -11.45 -24.21
CA PRO A 179 16.44 -12.68 -24.38
C PRO A 179 17.20 -13.78 -25.13
N GLU A 180 18.22 -13.39 -25.89
CA GLU A 180 19.13 -14.26 -26.67
C GLU A 180 20.56 -14.28 -26.08
N GLY A 181 20.76 -13.67 -24.91
CA GLY A 181 22.05 -13.57 -24.24
C GLY A 181 22.49 -14.89 -23.60
N THR A 182 23.70 -14.87 -23.03
CA THR A 182 24.27 -16.03 -22.32
C THR A 182 23.63 -16.27 -20.95
N VAL A 183 23.16 -15.20 -20.29
CA VAL A 183 22.45 -15.25 -19.00
C VAL A 183 20.96 -15.10 -19.24
N LEU A 184 20.22 -16.21 -19.15
CA LEU A 184 18.80 -16.24 -19.47
C LEU A 184 17.92 -15.96 -18.24
N PHE A 185 17.29 -14.78 -18.18
CA PHE A 185 16.36 -14.41 -17.10
C PHE A 185 14.89 -14.68 -17.45
N GLY A 186 14.44 -15.92 -17.23
CA GLY A 186 13.04 -16.33 -17.43
C GLY A 186 12.91 -17.81 -17.80
N ARG A 187 11.76 -18.41 -17.51
CA ARG A 187 11.54 -19.86 -17.75
C ARG A 187 11.48 -20.21 -19.24
N ASP A 188 10.89 -19.33 -20.05
CA ASP A 188 10.60 -19.55 -21.46
C ASP A 188 10.91 -18.29 -22.30
N SER A 189 11.00 -18.44 -23.62
CA SER A 189 11.33 -17.33 -24.53
C SER A 189 10.33 -16.17 -24.43
N ARG A 190 9.03 -16.46 -24.30
CA ARG A 190 7.98 -15.44 -24.12
C ARG A 190 8.15 -14.70 -22.79
N GLY A 191 8.44 -15.41 -21.70
CA GLY A 191 8.72 -14.81 -20.40
C GLY A 191 9.95 -13.92 -20.40
N ARG A 192 11.02 -14.33 -21.09
CA ARG A 192 12.24 -13.53 -21.27
C ARG A 192 11.97 -12.23 -22.01
N LEU A 193 11.34 -12.31 -23.19
CA LEU A 193 10.98 -11.13 -23.99
C LEU A 193 10.06 -10.17 -23.20
N ARG A 194 9.06 -10.70 -22.49
CA ARG A 194 8.19 -9.90 -21.62
C ARG A 194 8.99 -9.16 -20.55
N ASN A 195 9.87 -9.86 -19.83
CA ASN A 195 10.66 -9.27 -18.75
C ASN A 195 11.61 -8.18 -19.29
N PHE A 196 12.28 -8.43 -20.41
CA PHE A 196 13.12 -7.46 -21.11
C PHE A 196 12.34 -6.17 -21.41
N LEU A 197 11.20 -6.29 -22.11
CA LEU A 197 10.36 -5.13 -22.46
C LEU A 197 9.87 -4.38 -21.22
N MET A 198 9.48 -5.10 -20.17
CA MET A 198 9.04 -4.49 -18.91
C MET A 198 10.13 -3.62 -18.28
N VAL A 199 11.39 -4.08 -18.26
CA VAL A 199 12.51 -3.33 -17.70
C VAL A 199 12.88 -2.14 -18.59
N CYS A 200 12.95 -2.32 -19.91
CA CYS A 200 13.18 -1.21 -20.84
C CYS A 200 12.17 -0.08 -20.63
N LEU A 201 10.88 -0.42 -20.51
CA LEU A 201 9.83 0.57 -20.25
C LEU A 201 9.98 1.26 -18.88
N LEU A 202 10.47 0.58 -17.85
CA LEU A 202 10.72 1.19 -16.54
C LEU A 202 11.90 2.17 -16.60
N VAL A 203 13.00 1.76 -17.24
CA VAL A 203 14.26 2.51 -17.31
C VAL A 203 14.10 3.72 -18.23
N PHE A 204 13.67 3.52 -19.48
CA PHE A 204 13.64 4.60 -20.48
C PHE A 204 12.50 5.60 -20.27
N LEU A 205 11.33 5.16 -19.78
CA LEU A 205 10.17 6.05 -19.62
C LEU A 205 9.95 6.51 -18.18
N GLY A 206 10.71 5.98 -17.22
CA GLY A 206 10.56 6.28 -15.79
C GLY A 206 9.15 5.96 -15.29
N LEU A 207 8.57 4.85 -15.76
CA LEU A 207 7.25 4.39 -15.32
C LEU A 207 7.33 3.83 -13.90
N ARG A 208 6.28 4.04 -13.12
CA ARG A 208 6.11 3.27 -11.87
C ARG A 208 5.66 1.85 -12.22
N THR A 209 6.01 0.87 -11.39
CA THR A 209 5.58 -0.52 -11.59
C THR A 209 4.06 -0.66 -11.73
N GLY A 210 3.28 0.11 -10.94
CA GLY A 210 1.82 0.12 -11.06
C GLY A 210 1.30 0.77 -12.36
N GLU A 211 2.07 1.66 -12.98
CA GLU A 211 1.76 2.25 -14.29
C GLU A 211 2.00 1.22 -15.39
N LEU A 212 3.18 0.60 -15.40
CA LEU A 212 3.55 -0.46 -16.34
C LEU A 212 2.54 -1.62 -16.34
N LEU A 213 2.22 -2.15 -15.15
CA LEU A 213 1.32 -3.29 -15.02
C LEU A 213 -0.16 -2.97 -15.32
N SER A 214 -0.49 -1.68 -15.49
CA SER A 214 -1.83 -1.22 -15.85
C SER A 214 -1.96 -0.85 -17.35
N LEU A 215 -0.87 -0.92 -18.11
CA LEU A 215 -0.88 -0.62 -19.54
C LEU A 215 -1.75 -1.63 -20.31
N ARG A 216 -2.45 -1.13 -21.31
CA ARG A 216 -3.21 -1.91 -22.29
C ARG A 216 -2.64 -1.66 -23.69
N ILE A 217 -2.90 -2.57 -24.63
CA ILE A 217 -2.45 -2.43 -26.03
C ILE A 217 -2.92 -1.09 -26.64
N GLN A 218 -4.17 -0.71 -26.37
CA GLN A 218 -4.75 0.56 -26.82
C GLN A 218 -4.05 1.84 -26.30
N ASP A 219 -3.25 1.73 -25.24
CA ASP A 219 -2.50 2.84 -24.66
C ASP A 219 -1.24 3.18 -25.44
N ILE A 220 -0.82 2.29 -26.33
CA ILE A 220 0.35 2.46 -27.18
C ILE A 220 -0.14 3.01 -28.52
N LYS A 221 0.35 4.19 -28.90
CA LYS A 221 0.08 4.82 -30.19
C LYS A 221 1.36 4.78 -31.02
N PHE A 222 1.33 3.97 -32.06
CA PHE A 222 2.38 3.91 -33.06
C PHE A 222 2.20 5.08 -34.05
N GLY A 223 3.30 5.74 -34.39
CA GLY A 223 3.36 6.89 -35.29
C GLY A 223 4.82 7.28 -35.50
N ALA A 224 5.07 8.47 -36.06
CA ALA A 224 6.43 9.00 -36.23
C ALA A 224 7.24 9.00 -34.92
N ILE A 225 6.56 9.25 -33.81
CA ILE A 225 7.07 9.02 -32.46
C ILE A 225 6.08 8.12 -31.75
N THR A 226 6.52 6.92 -31.36
CA THR A 226 5.67 6.03 -30.56
C THR A 226 5.41 6.68 -29.20
N SER A 227 4.17 6.65 -28.75
CA SER A 227 3.77 7.24 -27.46
C SER A 227 2.95 6.26 -26.64
N ILE A 228 3.14 6.33 -25.32
CA ILE A 228 2.47 5.49 -24.34
C ILE A 228 1.67 6.39 -23.40
N HIS A 229 0.36 6.18 -23.38
CA HIS A 229 -0.55 6.91 -22.52
C HIS A 229 -0.78 6.15 -21.21
N VAL A 230 -0.28 6.70 -20.11
CA VAL A 230 -0.57 6.16 -18.78
C VAL A 230 -1.95 6.66 -18.36
N VAL A 231 -2.95 5.78 -18.42
CA VAL A 231 -4.34 6.11 -18.06
C VAL A 231 -4.69 5.54 -16.69
N ARG A 232 -5.33 6.36 -15.84
CA ARG A 232 -5.88 5.91 -14.56
C ARG A 232 -7.26 5.29 -14.78
N ARG A 233 -7.39 4.01 -14.50
CA ARG A 233 -8.64 3.24 -14.65
C ARG A 233 -9.20 2.79 -13.31
N GLY A 234 -10.51 2.54 -13.29
CA GLY A 234 -11.19 1.83 -12.21
C GLY A 234 -10.79 0.36 -12.15
N MET A 235 -11.28 -0.36 -11.13
CA MET A 235 -11.08 -1.79 -11.04
C MET A 235 -11.98 -2.50 -12.06
N SER A 236 -11.40 -3.44 -12.81
CA SER A 236 -12.16 -4.22 -13.79
C SER A 236 -12.75 -5.45 -13.11
N PRO A 237 -14.03 -5.78 -13.33
CA PRO A 237 -14.61 -7.04 -12.85
C PRO A 237 -13.95 -8.27 -13.49
N VAL A 238 -13.36 -8.11 -14.68
CA VAL A 238 -12.63 -9.18 -15.40
C VAL A 238 -11.24 -9.43 -14.81
N ASP A 239 -10.66 -8.46 -14.08
CA ASP A 239 -9.33 -8.63 -13.49
C ASP A 239 -9.41 -9.50 -12.23
N GLN A 240 -9.06 -10.78 -12.36
CA GLN A 240 -9.10 -11.76 -11.27
C GLN A 240 -7.93 -11.65 -10.28
N ARG A 241 -6.95 -10.78 -10.53
CA ARG A 241 -5.78 -10.67 -9.63
C ARG A 241 -6.23 -10.26 -8.24
N ARG A 242 -5.73 -10.93 -7.19
CA ARG A 242 -5.99 -10.55 -5.79
C ARG A 242 -5.61 -9.09 -5.50
N SER A 243 -4.46 -8.66 -6.03
CA SER A 243 -3.95 -7.29 -5.89
C SER A 243 -3.73 -6.66 -7.26
N PRO A 244 -4.75 -6.02 -7.86
CA PRO A 244 -4.62 -5.43 -9.17
C PRO A 244 -3.71 -4.19 -9.11
N PRO A 245 -2.84 -3.99 -10.12
CA PRO A 245 -1.99 -2.82 -10.22
C PRO A 245 -2.85 -1.57 -10.41
N ARG A 246 -2.37 -0.44 -9.88
CA ARG A 246 -3.08 0.83 -9.98
C ARG A 246 -2.14 1.98 -10.23
N VAL A 247 -2.59 2.88 -11.09
CA VAL A 247 -1.97 4.19 -11.29
C VAL A 247 -2.39 5.10 -10.14
N LYS A 248 -1.42 5.48 -9.30
CA LYS A 248 -1.64 6.36 -8.15
C LYS A 248 -1.80 7.83 -8.56
N ARG A 249 -1.07 8.26 -9.60
CA ARG A 249 -1.03 9.64 -10.08
C ARG A 249 -2.10 9.90 -11.15
N LEU A 250 -2.28 11.18 -11.51
CA LEU A 250 -3.07 11.55 -12.69
C LEU A 250 -2.45 10.96 -13.96
N GLY A 251 -3.29 10.73 -14.97
CA GLY A 251 -2.83 10.20 -16.25
C GLY A 251 -1.80 11.12 -16.91
N ARG A 252 -0.84 10.54 -17.62
CA ARG A 252 0.23 11.29 -18.32
C ARG A 252 0.67 10.56 -19.57
N THR A 253 1.10 11.30 -20.59
CA THR A 253 1.67 10.75 -21.82
C THR A 253 3.18 10.68 -21.71
N ARG A 254 3.78 9.56 -22.12
CA ARG A 254 5.22 9.38 -22.28
C ARG A 254 5.52 9.06 -23.74
N THR A 255 6.33 9.87 -24.38
CA THR A 255 6.84 9.59 -25.72
C THR A 255 8.08 8.74 -25.62
N THR A 256 8.16 7.69 -26.42
CA THR A 256 9.39 6.94 -26.61
C THR A 256 10.16 7.63 -27.73
N GLN A 257 11.24 8.34 -27.41
CA GLN A 257 12.31 8.58 -28.39
C GLN A 257 13.11 7.29 -28.52
N LEU A 258 12.48 6.23 -29.04
CA LEU A 258 13.24 5.09 -29.52
C LEU A 258 13.80 5.56 -30.86
N TYR A 259 15.07 5.95 -30.85
CA TYR A 259 15.81 6.33 -32.05
C TYR A 259 15.58 5.27 -33.12
N ASP A 260 15.01 5.66 -34.25
CA ASP A 260 14.73 4.75 -35.35
C ASP A 260 16.08 4.26 -35.90
N ARG A 261 16.37 2.97 -35.75
CA ARG A 261 17.59 2.35 -36.28
C ARG A 261 17.55 2.15 -37.80
N ARG A 262 16.44 2.49 -38.50
CA ARG A 262 16.24 2.12 -39.91
C ARG A 262 16.26 3.27 -40.90
N SER A 263 16.49 4.50 -40.47
CA SER A 263 16.61 5.63 -41.38
C SER A 263 17.79 6.49 -40.98
N ASP A 264 18.75 6.51 -41.90
CA ASP A 264 19.84 7.46 -42.06
C ASP A 264 21.16 7.10 -41.36
N GLY A 265 22.16 6.88 -42.23
CA GLY A 265 23.55 6.61 -41.84
C GLY A 265 24.12 7.78 -41.06
N VAL A 266 24.19 7.60 -39.75
CA VAL A 266 24.91 8.49 -38.84
C VAL A 266 26.09 7.72 -38.25
N SER A 267 27.24 8.39 -38.27
CA SER A 267 28.54 7.95 -37.79
C SER A 267 28.51 7.16 -36.49
N LEU A 268 29.32 6.10 -36.43
CA LEU A 268 29.55 5.22 -35.27
C LEU A 268 30.02 5.97 -34.00
N ASP A 269 30.45 7.23 -34.11
CA ASP A 269 31.00 8.01 -32.99
C ASP A 269 29.95 8.62 -32.04
N GLU A 270 28.68 8.74 -32.44
CA GLU A 270 27.63 9.28 -31.55
C GLU A 270 26.89 8.20 -30.74
N VAL A 271 27.04 6.92 -31.14
CA VAL A 271 26.40 5.78 -30.46
C VAL A 271 27.08 5.45 -29.12
N GLU A 272 28.31 5.90 -28.90
CA GLU A 272 29.01 5.74 -27.61
C GLU A 272 28.47 6.65 -26.50
N ARG A 273 27.68 7.69 -26.81
CA ARG A 273 27.10 8.59 -25.79
C ARG A 273 25.78 8.11 -25.19
N ILE A 274 25.22 7.00 -25.69
CA ILE A 274 24.04 6.35 -25.11
C ILE A 274 24.40 4.91 -24.71
N ARG A 275 25.52 4.77 -23.99
CA ARG A 275 25.58 3.83 -22.87
C ARG A 275 25.11 4.60 -21.64
N LEU A 276 24.30 3.95 -20.80
CA LEU A 276 23.75 4.51 -19.57
C LEU A 276 24.81 5.22 -18.72
#